data_AF-A0A7L1I1C1-F1
#
_entry.id   AF-A0A7L1I1C1-F1
#
_cell.length_a   1.000
_cell.length_b   1.000
_cell.length_c   1.000
_cell.angle_alpha   90.00
_cell.angle_beta   90.00
_cell.angle_gamma   90.00
#
_symmetry.space_group_name_H-M   'P 1'
#
loop_
_entity.id
_entity.type
_entity.pdbx_description
1 polymer ?
#
loop_
_entity_poly.entity_id
_entity_poly.type
_entity_poly.pdbx_seq_one_letter_code
_entity_poly.pdbx_strand_id
1 'polypeptide(L)'
;LDLSNCSLSNLPPGLAEATTVIVLDLTENPLTALPTGSLLGFTLLQQLAVPLPLECPGGSSAWEEVTMSGSSRLCQDQKNPCNSSGELAWPCPENAACAPDGPGLIQCLCDSPFHGYKCLREGTFPVLLFCGVLGTITLSLSLLLWGTQRRKAKTT
;
A
#
# COMPACT_ATOMS: atom_id res chain seq x y z
N LEU A 1 -6.92 -17.66 10.26
CA LEU A 1 -8.07 -17.47 9.37
C LEU A 1 -8.13 -18.69 8.47
N ASP A 2 -9.12 -19.54 8.70
CA ASP A 2 -9.32 -20.74 7.92
C ASP A 2 -10.39 -20.45 6.86
N LEU A 3 -9.98 -20.56 5.59
CA LEU A 3 -10.85 -20.46 4.42
C LEU A 3 -10.74 -21.72 3.57
N SER A 4 -10.32 -22.84 4.18
CA SER A 4 -10.23 -24.12 3.49
C SER A 4 -11.62 -24.60 3.05
N ASN A 5 -11.68 -25.30 1.92
CA ASN A 5 -12.89 -25.94 1.39
C ASN A 5 -14.14 -25.03 1.33
N CYS A 6 -13.92 -23.76 0.97
CA CYS A 6 -14.99 -22.76 0.87
C CYS A 6 -15.51 -22.59 -0.57
N SER A 7 -15.11 -23.48 -1.49
CA SER A 7 -15.42 -23.40 -2.93
C SER A 7 -15.01 -22.07 -3.58
N LEU A 8 -13.93 -21.46 -3.08
CA LEU A 8 -13.43 -20.18 -3.56
C LEU A 8 -12.75 -20.33 -4.92
N SER A 9 -13.31 -19.68 -5.94
CA SER A 9 -12.66 -19.53 -7.26
C SER A 9 -11.71 -18.34 -7.32
N ASN A 10 -11.89 -17.37 -6.41
CA ASN A 10 -11.08 -16.17 -6.27
C ASN A 10 -10.98 -15.81 -4.78
N LEU A 11 -9.98 -15.01 -4.42
CA LEU A 11 -9.89 -14.46 -3.06
C LEU A 11 -11.06 -13.52 -2.78
N PRO A 12 -11.64 -13.55 -1.56
CA PRO A 12 -12.75 -12.68 -1.22
C PRO A 12 -12.29 -11.21 -1.15
N PRO A 13 -13.10 -10.24 -1.61
CA PRO A 13 -12.69 -8.84 -1.70
C PRO A 13 -12.33 -8.22 -0.33
N GLY A 14 -12.97 -8.68 0.75
CA GLY A 14 -12.66 -8.23 2.11
C GLY A 14 -11.40 -8.82 2.72
N LEU A 15 -10.72 -9.76 2.04
CA LEU A 15 -9.50 -10.38 2.58
C LEU A 15 -8.39 -9.36 2.81
N ALA A 16 -8.29 -8.33 1.95
CA ALA A 16 -7.29 -7.28 2.06
C ALA A 16 -7.34 -6.49 3.39
N GLU A 17 -8.47 -6.51 4.09
CA GLU A 17 -8.62 -5.84 5.39
C GLU A 17 -8.09 -6.69 6.56
N ALA A 18 -7.80 -7.97 6.34
CA ALA A 18 -7.37 -8.92 7.36
C ALA A 18 -5.85 -8.91 7.58
N THR A 19 -5.23 -7.73 7.64
CA THR A 19 -3.76 -7.54 7.73
C THR A 19 -3.12 -8.11 8.99
N THR A 20 -3.93 -8.37 10.03
CA THR A 20 -3.48 -8.96 11.30
C THR A 20 -3.48 -10.49 11.30
N VAL A 21 -3.78 -11.13 10.18
CA VAL A 21 -3.80 -12.60 10.07
C VAL A 21 -2.39 -13.16 10.17
N ILE A 22 -2.18 -14.08 11.11
CA ILE A 22 -0.91 -14.78 11.33
C ILE A 22 -0.87 -16.12 10.58
N VAL A 23 -2.01 -16.81 10.51
CA VAL A 23 -2.15 -18.10 9.82
C VAL A 23 -3.31 -18.00 8.84
N LEU A 24 -3.09 -18.31 7.57
CA LEU A 24 -4.11 -18.33 6.52
C LEU A 24 -4.13 -19.68 5.81
N ASP A 25 -5.30 -20.32 5.78
CA ASP A 25 -5.50 -21.56 5.05
C ASP A 25 -6.45 -21.33 3.86
N LEU A 26 -5.97 -21.58 2.64
CA LEU A 26 -6.72 -21.51 1.39
C LEU A 26 -6.84 -22.89 0.70
N THR A 27 -6.46 -23.96 1.39
CA THR A 27 -6.46 -25.32 0.84
C THR A 27 -7.86 -25.78 0.45
N GLU A 28 -7.93 -26.84 -0.36
CA GLU A 28 -9.19 -27.43 -0.82
C GLU A 28 -10.13 -26.45 -1.56
N ASN A 29 -9.59 -25.35 -2.11
CA ASN A 29 -10.34 -24.45 -2.98
C ASN A 29 -9.90 -24.59 -4.45
N PRO A 30 -10.81 -24.38 -5.42
CA PRO A 30 -10.50 -24.42 -6.85
C PRO A 30 -9.76 -23.16 -7.34
N LEU A 31 -8.79 -22.68 -6.56
CA LEU A 31 -7.96 -21.52 -6.90
C LEU A 31 -6.90 -21.92 -7.93
N THR A 32 -6.86 -21.19 -9.06
CA THR A 32 -5.89 -21.43 -10.15
C THR A 32 -4.72 -20.44 -10.15
N ALA A 33 -4.90 -19.28 -9.51
CA ALA A 33 -3.86 -18.27 -9.33
C ALA A 33 -4.13 -17.43 -8.08
N LEU A 34 -3.07 -16.84 -7.53
CA LEU A 34 -3.16 -15.77 -6.54
C LEU A 34 -2.71 -14.47 -7.24
N PRO A 35 -3.57 -13.44 -7.33
CA PRO A 35 -3.19 -12.17 -7.93
C PRO A 35 -1.95 -11.57 -7.25
N THR A 36 -1.08 -10.94 -8.03
CA THR A 36 0.07 -10.20 -7.48
C THR A 36 -0.43 -9.11 -6.54
N GLY A 37 0.14 -9.04 -5.33
CA GLY A 37 -0.30 -8.07 -4.32
C GLY A 37 -1.60 -8.42 -3.60
N SER A 38 -2.15 -9.62 -3.80
CA SER A 38 -3.37 -10.06 -3.08
C SER A 38 -3.21 -10.14 -1.56
N LEU A 39 -1.98 -10.23 -1.08
CA LEU A 39 -1.61 -10.24 0.34
C LEU A 39 -0.83 -8.97 0.73
N LEU A 40 -1.11 -7.84 0.07
CA LEU A 40 -0.56 -6.55 0.48
C LEU A 40 -0.99 -6.23 1.91
N GLY A 41 -0.03 -5.81 2.74
CA GLY A 41 -0.25 -5.48 4.15
C GLY A 41 -0.26 -6.69 5.10
N PHE A 42 -0.13 -7.93 4.61
CA PHE A 42 -0.05 -9.14 5.45
C PHE A 42 1.36 -9.32 6.05
N THR A 43 1.81 -8.32 6.81
CA THR A 43 3.14 -8.26 7.40
C THR A 43 3.31 -9.17 8.62
N LEU A 44 2.21 -9.63 9.21
CA LEU A 44 2.20 -10.54 10.37
C LEU A 44 1.98 -12.01 9.98
N LEU A 45 1.80 -12.30 8.69
CA LEU A 45 1.50 -13.64 8.21
C LEU A 45 2.73 -14.54 8.33
N GLN A 46 2.65 -15.55 9.19
CA GLN A 46 3.72 -16.53 9.42
C GLN A 46 3.46 -17.85 8.71
N GLN A 47 2.20 -18.23 8.51
CA GLN A 47 1.87 -19.49 7.88
C GLN A 47 0.78 -19.31 6.83
N LEU A 48 1.04 -19.79 5.63
CA LEU A 48 0.12 -19.77 4.51
C LEU A 48 0.05 -21.15 3.87
N ALA A 49 -1.13 -21.77 3.88
CA ALA A 49 -1.39 -23.01 3.17
C ALA A 49 -2.20 -22.71 1.89
N VAL A 50 -1.70 -23.17 0.74
CA VAL A 50 -2.34 -22.98 -0.57
C VAL A 50 -2.51 -24.32 -1.29
N PRO A 51 -3.44 -24.43 -2.25
CA PRO A 51 -3.52 -25.59 -3.13
C PRO A 51 -2.17 -25.88 -3.81
N LEU A 52 -1.80 -27.17 -3.94
CA LEU A 52 -0.51 -27.63 -4.49
C LEU A 52 -0.04 -26.94 -5.79
N PRO A 53 -0.93 -26.67 -6.77
CA PRO A 53 -0.54 -26.04 -8.04
C PRO A 53 -0.09 -24.58 -7.89
N LEU A 54 -0.44 -23.93 -6.77
CA LEU A 54 -0.11 -22.53 -6.52
C LEU A 54 1.27 -22.42 -5.88
N GLU A 55 2.01 -21.42 -6.33
CA GLU A 55 3.26 -21.00 -5.70
C GLU A 55 3.00 -20.13 -4.47
N CYS A 56 3.93 -20.14 -3.53
CA CYS A 56 3.90 -19.21 -2.40
C CYS A 56 4.01 -17.76 -2.93
N PRO A 57 3.17 -16.81 -2.46
CA PRO A 57 3.29 -15.40 -2.80
C PRO A 57 4.67 -14.85 -2.45
N GLY A 58 5.24 -14.04 -3.34
CA GLY A 58 6.63 -13.57 -3.22
C GLY A 58 7.68 -14.61 -3.61
N GLY A 59 7.27 -15.81 -4.03
CA GLY A 59 8.16 -16.92 -4.38
C GLY A 59 8.75 -17.60 -3.14
N SER A 60 9.59 -18.61 -3.36
CA SER A 60 10.24 -19.37 -2.27
C SER A 60 11.22 -18.52 -1.44
N SER A 61 11.75 -17.42 -1.99
CA SER A 61 12.65 -16.52 -1.27
C SER A 61 11.96 -15.65 -0.22
N ALA A 62 10.63 -15.50 -0.29
CA ALA A 62 9.85 -14.73 0.67
C ALA A 62 9.58 -15.47 1.99
N TRP A 63 9.95 -16.75 2.09
CA TRP A 63 9.63 -17.63 3.20
C TRP A 63 10.90 -18.34 3.71
N GLU A 64 10.93 -18.68 5.00
CA GLU A 64 12.00 -19.50 5.58
C GLU A 64 11.94 -20.92 5.06
N GLU A 65 10.75 -21.48 5.07
CA GLU A 65 10.52 -22.85 4.66
C GLU A 65 9.28 -22.95 3.76
N VAL A 66 9.41 -23.70 2.66
CA VAL A 66 8.28 -24.08 1.81
C VAL A 66 8.24 -25.59 1.74
N THR A 67 7.19 -26.19 2.28
CA THR A 67 6.99 -27.65 2.28
C THR A 67 5.76 -28.03 1.47
N MET A 68 5.78 -29.26 0.94
CA MET A 68 4.66 -29.84 0.22
C MET A 68 4.06 -30.92 1.12
N SER A 69 2.80 -30.72 1.54
CA SER A 69 2.09 -31.65 2.42
C SER A 69 0.82 -32.14 1.73
N GLY A 70 0.84 -33.39 1.28
CA GLY A 70 -0.27 -34.00 0.54
C GLY A 70 -0.63 -33.20 -0.72
N SER A 71 -1.86 -32.66 -0.76
CA SER A 71 -2.38 -31.81 -1.84
C SER A 71 -2.27 -30.31 -1.57
N SER A 72 -1.43 -29.92 -0.61
CA SER A 72 -1.21 -28.53 -0.20
C SER A 72 0.26 -28.16 -0.23
N ARG A 73 0.50 -26.87 -0.44
CA ARG A 73 1.80 -26.24 -0.26
C ARG A 73 1.73 -25.33 0.94
N LEU A 74 2.69 -25.48 1.84
CA LEU A 74 2.79 -24.74 3.08
C LEU A 74 3.98 -23.79 3.00
N CYS A 75 3.72 -22.50 3.15
CA CYS A 75 4.71 -21.44 3.22
C CYS A 75 4.82 -20.99 4.68
N GLN A 76 5.99 -21.14 5.28
CA GLN A 76 6.24 -20.90 6.69
C GLN A 76 7.30 -19.84 6.91
N ASP A 77 7.06 -19.03 7.93
CA ASP A 77 7.90 -17.95 8.43
C ASP A 77 8.29 -16.96 7.34
N GLN A 78 7.44 -15.94 7.15
CA GLN A 78 7.71 -14.87 6.21
C GLN A 78 9.04 -14.18 6.53
N LYS A 79 9.92 -14.10 5.54
CA LYS A 79 11.19 -13.37 5.63
C LYS A 79 10.94 -11.87 5.47
N ASN A 80 11.68 -11.06 6.23
CA ASN A 80 11.68 -9.63 6.02
C ASN A 80 12.47 -9.29 4.73
N PRO A 81 11.81 -8.79 3.67
CA PRO A 81 12.48 -8.47 2.41
C PRO A 81 13.51 -7.34 2.54
N CYS A 82 13.36 -6.45 3.53
CA CYS A 82 14.31 -5.37 3.79
C CYS A 82 15.65 -5.84 4.39
N ASN A 83 15.74 -7.08 4.87
CA ASN A 83 16.98 -7.63 5.44
C ASN A 83 17.91 -8.26 4.39
N SER A 84 17.52 -8.30 3.12
CA SER A 84 18.33 -8.93 2.07
C SER A 84 19.49 -8.00 1.69
N SER A 85 20.72 -8.47 1.92
CA SER A 85 21.97 -7.78 1.57
C SER A 85 22.30 -7.78 0.07
N GLY A 86 21.28 -7.88 -0.79
CA GLY A 86 21.43 -7.92 -2.24
C GLY A 86 21.80 -6.56 -2.80
N GLU A 87 23.05 -6.45 -3.24
CA GLU A 87 23.71 -5.30 -3.84
C GLU A 87 22.87 -4.55 -4.90
N LEU A 88 22.81 -3.22 -4.74
CA LEU A 88 22.62 -2.20 -5.80
C LEU A 88 21.22 -2.01 -6.41
N ALA A 89 20.28 -1.59 -5.58
CA ALA A 89 19.54 -0.33 -5.72
C ALA A 89 18.65 -0.25 -4.49
N TRP A 90 19.00 0.59 -3.51
CA TRP A 90 18.06 0.85 -2.42
C TRP A 90 16.75 1.33 -3.07
N PRO A 91 15.63 0.57 -2.96
CA PRO A 91 14.43 0.88 -3.74
C PRO A 91 13.76 2.16 -3.23
N CYS A 92 14.14 2.60 -2.03
CA CYS A 92 13.61 3.77 -1.39
C CYS A 92 14.45 5.03 -1.67
N PRO A 93 13.82 6.20 -1.79
CA PRO A 93 14.53 7.48 -1.88
C PRO A 93 15.33 7.76 -0.60
N GLU A 94 16.24 8.73 -0.65
CA GLU A 94 17.21 9.05 0.42
C GLU A 94 16.58 9.27 1.80
N ASN A 95 15.39 9.87 1.86
CA ASN A 95 14.68 10.17 3.11
C ASN A 95 13.58 9.13 3.46
N ALA A 96 13.78 7.88 3.05
CA ALA A 96 12.81 6.82 3.29
C ALA A 96 13.48 5.50 3.72
N ALA A 97 12.88 4.89 4.73
CA ALA A 97 13.22 3.56 5.20
C ALA A 97 12.40 2.49 4.48
N CYS A 98 13.04 1.35 4.22
CA CYS A 98 12.36 0.14 3.76
C CYS A 98 11.51 -0.43 4.90
N ALA A 99 10.26 -0.80 4.59
CA ALA A 99 9.39 -1.57 5.47
C ALA A 99 8.75 -2.73 4.69
N PRO A 100 8.46 -3.87 5.35
CA PRO A 100 7.71 -4.95 4.73
C PRO A 100 6.27 -4.54 4.43
N ASP A 101 5.68 -5.09 3.38
CA ASP A 101 4.28 -4.87 3.00
C ASP A 101 3.55 -6.17 2.61
N GLY A 102 4.00 -7.30 3.16
CA GLY A 102 3.48 -8.64 2.90
C GLY A 102 4.52 -9.57 2.28
N PRO A 103 4.15 -10.81 1.92
CA PRO A 103 5.08 -11.83 1.42
C PRO A 103 5.83 -11.39 0.16
N GLY A 104 7.13 -11.11 0.30
CA GLY A 104 7.99 -10.64 -0.78
C GLY A 104 7.69 -9.21 -1.28
N LEU A 105 6.90 -8.44 -0.53
CA LEU A 105 6.53 -7.06 -0.86
C LEU A 105 7.19 -6.07 0.09
N ILE A 106 7.58 -4.92 -0.46
CA ILE A 106 8.17 -3.82 0.28
C ILE A 106 7.40 -2.54 0.06
N GLN A 107 7.48 -1.64 1.04
CA GLN A 107 7.05 -0.25 0.94
C GLN A 107 8.17 0.67 1.46
N CYS A 108 8.15 1.92 1.00
CA CYS A 108 9.08 2.94 1.45
C CYS A 108 8.34 3.97 2.29
N LEU A 109 8.67 4.02 3.57
CA LEU A 109 8.08 4.96 4.52
C LEU A 109 9.04 6.12 4.73
N CYS A 110 8.51 7.35 4.66
CA CYS A 110 9.34 8.52 4.90
C CYS A 110 9.83 8.55 6.34
N ASP A 111 11.12 8.83 6.51
CA ASP A 111 11.68 9.09 7.83
C ASP A 111 11.18 10.44 8.32
N SER A 112 10.82 10.52 9.61
CA SER A 112 10.46 11.81 10.21
C SER A 112 11.68 12.76 10.17
N PRO A 113 11.53 14.04 9.76
CA PRO A 113 10.29 14.80 9.55
C PRO A 113 9.80 14.88 8.08
N PHE A 114 10.33 14.05 7.19
CA PHE A 114 10.02 14.09 5.76
C PHE A 114 8.66 13.48 5.45
N HIS A 115 8.00 14.01 4.42
CA HIS A 115 6.71 13.51 3.95
C HIS A 115 6.47 13.86 2.47
N GLY A 116 5.32 13.40 1.95
CA GLY A 116 4.89 13.67 0.57
C GLY A 116 5.55 12.75 -0.45
N TYR A 117 5.36 13.08 -1.73
CA TYR A 117 5.91 12.28 -2.82
C TYR A 117 7.45 12.24 -2.75
N LYS A 118 8.00 11.02 -2.75
CA LYS A 118 9.45 10.74 -2.62
C LYS A 118 10.12 11.30 -1.36
N CYS A 119 9.36 11.65 -0.33
CA CYS A 119 9.92 12.15 0.94
C CYS A 119 10.81 13.40 0.78
N LEU A 120 10.43 14.29 -0.14
CA LEU A 120 11.19 15.51 -0.46
C LEU A 120 10.72 16.75 0.31
N ARG A 121 9.61 16.67 1.05
CA ARG A 121 9.06 17.81 1.80
C ARG A 121 9.36 17.64 3.27
N GLU A 122 9.72 18.75 3.91
CA GLU A 122 9.97 18.85 5.34
C GLU A 122 9.16 20.05 5.89
N GLY A 123 8.78 19.97 7.17
CA GLY A 123 8.02 21.02 7.84
C GLY A 123 6.51 20.97 7.58
N THR A 124 5.80 22.04 7.90
CA THR A 124 4.34 22.14 7.69
C THR A 124 4.03 23.08 6.54
N PHE A 125 3.00 22.75 5.75
CA PHE A 125 2.53 23.68 4.73
C PHE A 125 1.99 24.95 5.40
N PRO A 126 2.43 26.17 5.01
CA PRO A 126 2.02 27.41 5.66
C PRO A 126 0.61 27.83 5.22
N VAL A 127 -0.40 27.08 5.70
CA VAL A 127 -1.82 27.22 5.32
C VAL A 127 -2.30 28.67 5.43
N LEU A 128 -1.97 29.35 6.53
CA LEU A 128 -2.41 30.73 6.78
C LEU A 128 -1.88 31.71 5.73
N LEU A 129 -0.61 31.58 5.35
CA LEU A 129 -0.01 32.45 4.35
C LEU A 129 -0.60 32.17 2.96
N PHE A 130 -0.76 30.90 2.61
CA PHE A 130 -1.37 30.50 1.34
C PHE A 130 -2.83 30.96 1.21
N CYS A 131 -3.67 30.65 2.20
CA CYS A 131 -5.07 31.05 2.22
C CYS A 131 -5.24 32.57 2.33
N GLY A 132 -4.36 33.27 3.06
CA GLY A 132 -4.36 34.72 3.14
C GLY A 132 -4.08 35.38 1.79
N VAL A 133 -3.04 34.95 1.09
CA VAL A 133 -2.71 35.46 -0.25
C VAL A 133 -3.84 35.16 -1.25
N LEU A 134 -4.36 33.93 -1.27
CA LEU A 134 -5.50 33.59 -2.12
C LEU A 134 -6.73 34.44 -1.82
N GLY A 135 -7.12 34.52 -0.55
CA GLY A 135 -8.30 35.28 -0.13
C GLY A 135 -8.21 36.76 -0.48
N THR A 136 -7.05 37.38 -0.27
CA THR A 136 -6.82 38.81 -0.63
C THR A 136 -6.89 39.05 -2.13
N ILE A 137 -6.28 38.19 -2.95
CA ILE A 137 -6.36 38.28 -4.41
C ILE A 137 -7.81 38.12 -4.87
N THR A 138 -8.53 37.11 -4.36
CA THR A 138 -9.93 36.86 -4.73
C THR A 138 -10.85 38.02 -4.34
N LEU A 139 -10.71 38.57 -3.14
CA LEU A 139 -11.46 39.75 -2.71
C LEU A 139 -11.17 40.97 -3.60
N SER A 140 -9.89 41.21 -3.91
CA SER A 140 -9.48 42.32 -4.75
C SER A 140 -10.07 42.22 -6.16
N LEU A 141 -9.97 41.04 -6.80
CA LEU A 141 -10.60 40.79 -8.10
C LEU A 141 -12.12 40.94 -8.05
N SER A 142 -12.76 40.43 -6.99
CA SER A 142 -14.22 40.54 -6.82
C SER A 142 -14.68 42.00 -6.73
N LEU A 143 -13.96 42.83 -5.96
CA LEU A 143 -14.22 44.26 -5.84
C LEU A 143 -13.98 45.01 -7.16
N LEU A 144 -12.91 44.68 -7.89
CA LEU A 144 -12.61 45.25 -9.21
C LEU A 144 -13.69 44.90 -10.23
N LEU A 145 -14.09 43.64 -10.30
CA LEU A 145 -15.17 43.18 -11.20
C LEU A 145 -16.50 43.82 -10.82
N TRP A 146 -16.82 43.94 -9.54
CA TRP A 146 -17.99 44.66 -9.06
C TRP A 146 -17.98 46.13 -9.49
N GLY A 147 -16.87 46.82 -9.28
CA GLY A 147 -16.73 48.24 -9.61
C GLY A 147 -16.82 48.52 -11.10
N THR A 148 -16.22 47.67 -11.94
CA THR A 148 -16.16 47.85 -13.40
C THR A 148 -17.42 47.35 -14.11
N GLN A 149 -17.95 46.18 -13.74
CA GLN A 149 -19.11 45.59 -14.42
C GLN A 149 -20.46 46.10 -13.87
N ARG A 150 -20.60 46.25 -12.55
CA ARG A 150 -21.89 46.64 -11.94
C ARG A 150 -22.20 48.13 -12.08
N ARG A 151 -21.18 48.99 -12.20
CA ARG A 151 -21.39 50.42 -12.53
C ARG A 151 -21.89 50.62 -13.95
N LYS A 152 -21.47 49.80 -14.91
CA LYS A 152 -21.93 49.93 -16.31
C LYS A 152 -23.37 49.50 -16.52
N ALA A 153 -23.93 48.64 -15.67
CA ALA A 153 -25.34 48.26 -15.72
C ALA A 153 -26.32 49.35 -15.23
N LYS A 154 -25.84 50.43 -14.60
CA LYS A 154 -26.70 51.54 -14.10
C LYS A 154 -26.78 52.75 -15.04
N THR A 155 -26.15 52.69 -16.22
CA THR A 155 -26.04 53.80 -17.19
C THR A 155 -26.83 53.55 -18.49
N THR A 156 -27.89 52.75 -18.43
CA THR A 156 -28.88 52.59 -19.51
C THR A 156 -30.26 52.69 -18.89
#